data_AF-A0A2X3FE73-F1
#
_entry.id   AF-A0A2X3FE73-F1
#
_cell.length_a   1.000
_cell.length_b   1.000
_cell.length_c   1.000
_cell.angle_alpha   90.00
_cell.angle_beta   90.00
_cell.angle_gamma   90.00
#
_symmetry.space_group_name_H-M   'P 1'
#
loop_
_entity.id
_entity.type
_entity.pdbx_description
1 polymer ?
#
loop_
_entity_poly.entity_id
_entity_poly.type
_entity_poly.pdbx_seq_one_letter_code
_entity_poly.pdbx_strand_id
1 'polypeptide(L)'
;MRWEAGQRVEGLGDASSGRRRWWQALVSYTAELGQPQWHRANLYQRFISTLEKADEPPAGLPSRVFICGISALPPVYLQALQALGKHVDVYVLFTNPCRYYWGDIKDPAFLAKLLSRQRRHHRRGARATSVSRHRAGAGVV
;
A
#
# COMPACT_ATOMS: atom_id res chain seq x y z
N MET A 1 -12.84 13.60 9.28
CA MET A 1 -11.50 14.15 9.66
C MET A 1 -11.58 14.84 11.02
N ARG A 2 -10.47 14.98 11.78
CA ARG A 2 -10.48 15.63 13.11
C ARG A 2 -10.99 17.08 13.07
N TRP A 3 -10.61 17.85 12.05
CA TRP A 3 -11.08 19.23 11.89
C TRP A 3 -12.56 19.37 11.52
N GLU A 4 -13.13 18.43 10.75
CA GLU A 4 -14.58 18.38 10.51
C GLU A 4 -15.34 18.14 11.82
N ALA A 5 -14.83 17.25 12.67
CA ALA A 5 -15.39 16.97 14.00
C ALA A 5 -15.14 18.10 15.02
N GLY A 6 -14.59 19.24 14.60
CA GLY A 6 -14.26 20.37 15.48
C GLY A 6 -13.08 20.14 16.42
N GLN A 7 -12.39 19.00 16.30
CA GLN A 7 -11.29 18.64 17.17
C GLN A 7 -10.01 19.41 16.78
N ARG A 8 -9.23 19.80 17.79
CA ARG A 8 -7.88 20.33 17.59
C ARG A 8 -6.90 19.18 17.41
N VAL A 9 -5.84 19.43 16.66
CA VAL A 9 -4.72 18.50 16.51
C VAL A 9 -3.56 19.11 17.26
N GLU A 10 -3.08 18.41 18.29
CA GLU A 10 -1.95 18.84 19.13
C GLU A 10 -0.67 18.96 18.30
N GLY A 11 0.25 19.83 18.73
CA GLY A 11 1.54 20.04 18.08
C GLY A 11 1.51 20.91 16.82
N LEU A 12 0.35 21.43 16.40
CA LEU A 12 0.23 22.40 15.33
C LEU A 12 0.03 23.80 15.91
N GLY A 13 1.03 24.68 15.76
CA GLY A 13 1.00 26.06 16.26
C GLY A 13 -0.18 26.91 15.77
N ASP A 14 -0.27 28.16 16.23
CA ASP A 14 -1.48 28.99 16.20
C ASP A 14 -2.19 29.14 14.83
N ALA A 15 -1.43 29.10 13.73
CA ALA A 15 -1.96 29.11 12.37
C ALA A 15 -2.94 27.95 12.07
N SER A 16 -2.92 26.88 12.87
CA SER A 16 -3.82 25.73 12.77
C SER A 16 -5.27 26.09 13.10
N SER A 17 -5.50 27.05 13.99
CA SER A 17 -6.83 27.49 14.40
C SER A 17 -7.57 28.19 13.26
N GLY A 18 -6.86 29.02 12.48
CA GLY A 18 -7.40 29.66 11.29
C GLY A 18 -7.75 28.63 10.22
N ARG A 19 -6.78 27.79 9.82
CA ARG A 19 -6.98 26.75 8.78
C ARG A 19 -8.14 25.81 9.09
N ARG A 20 -8.32 25.43 10.36
CA ARG A 20 -9.46 24.61 10.78
C ARG A 20 -10.80 25.30 10.51
N ARG A 21 -10.95 26.57 10.90
CA ARG A 21 -12.20 27.32 10.67
C ARG A 21 -12.51 27.44 9.18
N TRP A 22 -11.50 27.75 8.37
CA TRP A 22 -11.66 27.80 6.91
C TRP A 22 -12.10 26.45 6.31
N TRP A 23 -11.50 25.36 6.77
CA TRP A 23 -11.90 24.01 6.32
C TRP A 23 -13.35 23.70 6.68
N GLN A 24 -13.76 23.98 7.92
CA GLN A 24 -15.15 23.75 8.36
C GLN A 24 -16.14 24.60 7.57
N ALA A 25 -15.84 25.88 7.35
CA ALA A 25 -16.67 26.77 6.54
C ALA A 25 -16.80 26.27 5.09
N LEU A 26 -15.69 25.80 4.49
CA LEU A 26 -15.70 25.23 3.15
C LEU A 26 -16.57 23.98 3.07
N VAL A 27 -16.44 23.06 4.02
CA VAL A 27 -17.26 21.83 4.05
C VAL A 27 -18.74 22.18 4.19
N SER A 28 -19.11 23.08 5.11
CA SER A 28 -20.50 23.54 5.26
C SER A 28 -21.02 24.18 3.97
N TYR A 29 -20.24 25.06 3.35
CA TYR A 29 -20.62 25.73 2.11
C TYR A 29 -20.82 24.74 0.95
N THR A 30 -19.94 23.75 0.80
CA THR A 30 -20.13 22.70 -0.22
C THR A 30 -21.39 21.87 0.02
N ALA A 31 -21.75 21.65 1.29
CA ALA A 31 -22.98 20.95 1.65
C ALA A 31 -24.23 21.78 1.32
N GLU A 32 -24.22 23.09 1.58
CA GLU A 32 -25.29 24.02 1.22
C GLU A 32 -25.53 24.08 -0.29
N LEU A 33 -24.45 23.97 -1.08
CA LEU A 33 -24.53 23.88 -2.54
C LEU A 33 -25.04 22.52 -3.05
N GLY A 34 -25.35 21.57 -2.16
CA GLY A 34 -25.78 20.22 -2.54
C GLY A 34 -24.67 19.41 -3.22
N GLN A 35 -23.40 19.80 -3.06
CA GLN A 35 -22.29 19.09 -3.68
C GLN A 35 -21.90 17.85 -2.86
N PRO A 36 -21.38 16.81 -3.52
CA PRO A 36 -20.89 15.64 -2.81
C PRO A 36 -19.75 16.01 -1.85
N GLN A 37 -19.85 15.60 -0.59
CA GLN A 37 -18.82 15.85 0.43
C GLN A 37 -17.61 14.91 0.28
N TRP A 38 -17.31 14.45 -0.93
CA TRP A 38 -16.20 13.55 -1.20
C TRP A 38 -14.90 14.34 -1.27
N HIS A 39 -13.94 13.98 -0.42
CA HIS A 39 -12.58 14.50 -0.50
C HIS A 39 -11.59 13.36 -0.30
N ARG A 40 -10.38 13.52 -0.85
CA ARG A 40 -9.39 12.43 -0.89
C ARG A 40 -9.19 11.72 0.46
N ALA A 41 -9.16 12.49 1.55
CA ALA A 41 -8.98 11.91 2.88
C ALA A 41 -10.13 11.02 3.36
N ASN A 42 -11.40 11.39 3.16
CA ASN A 42 -12.51 10.53 3.57
C ASN A 42 -12.65 9.33 2.62
N LEU A 43 -12.37 9.54 1.33
CA LEU A 43 -12.41 8.50 0.31
C LEU A 43 -11.37 7.42 0.56
N TYR A 44 -10.11 7.77 0.88
CA TYR A 44 -9.08 6.76 1.15
C TYR A 44 -9.45 5.88 2.34
N GLN A 45 -9.93 6.47 3.43
CA GLN A 45 -10.33 5.71 4.61
C GLN A 45 -11.49 4.77 4.29
N ARG A 46 -12.49 5.25 3.54
CA ARG A 46 -13.63 4.44 3.11
C ARG A 46 -13.19 3.32 2.16
N PHE A 47 -12.36 3.65 1.17
CA PHE A 47 -11.81 2.70 0.19
C PHE A 47 -11.06 1.56 0.89
N ILE A 48 -10.12 1.89 1.78
CA ILE A 48 -9.36 0.91 2.56
C ILE A 48 -10.33 0.05 3.39
N SER A 49 -11.23 0.65 4.16
CA SER A 49 -12.13 -0.11 5.02
C SER A 49 -13.07 -1.03 4.25
N THR A 50 -13.58 -0.58 3.09
CA THR A 50 -14.45 -1.39 2.24
C THR A 50 -13.70 -2.61 1.69
N LEU A 51 -12.47 -2.42 1.19
CA LEU A 51 -11.67 -3.52 0.66
C LEU A 51 -11.20 -4.49 1.75
N GLU A 52 -10.83 -4.00 2.93
CA GLU A 52 -10.40 -4.85 4.03
C GLU A 52 -11.53 -5.77 4.52
N LYS A 53 -12.76 -5.24 4.58
CA LYS A 53 -13.96 -5.96 5.04
C LYS A 53 -14.58 -6.87 3.98
N ALA A 54 -14.39 -6.58 2.69
CA ALA A 54 -14.91 -7.42 1.63
C ALA A 54 -14.16 -8.75 1.61
N ASP A 55 -14.89 -9.86 1.56
CA ASP A 55 -14.31 -11.21 1.40
C ASP A 55 -14.12 -11.58 -0.08
N GLU A 56 -15.02 -11.09 -0.92
CA GLU A 56 -14.97 -11.22 -2.38
C GLU A 56 -14.54 -9.91 -3.04
N PRO A 57 -13.90 -9.96 -4.22
CA PRO A 57 -13.47 -8.77 -4.96
C PRO A 57 -14.69 -7.94 -5.37
N PRO A 58 -14.76 -6.65 -4.98
CA PRO A 58 -15.82 -5.76 -5.45
C PRO A 58 -15.90 -5.71 -6.97
N ALA A 59 -17.13 -5.60 -7.49
CA ALA A 59 -17.37 -5.52 -8.92
C ALA A 59 -16.63 -4.32 -9.56
N GLY A 60 -16.10 -4.53 -10.77
CA GLY A 60 -15.41 -3.50 -11.55
C GLY A 60 -13.92 -3.32 -11.23
N LEU A 61 -13.36 -4.10 -10.30
CA LEU A 61 -11.90 -4.12 -10.10
C LEU A 61 -11.20 -4.87 -11.24
N PRO A 62 -10.04 -4.37 -11.71
CA PRO A 62 -9.22 -5.10 -12.67
C PRO A 62 -8.62 -6.35 -12.02
N SER A 63 -8.26 -7.35 -12.83
CA SER A 63 -7.57 -8.55 -12.33
C SER A 63 -6.14 -8.27 -11.88
N ARG A 64 -5.49 -7.23 -12.42
CA ARG A 64 -4.11 -6.84 -12.09
C ARG A 64 -3.82 -5.37 -12.30
N VAL A 65 -2.88 -4.84 -11.52
CA VAL A 65 -2.37 -3.46 -11.61
C VAL A 65 -0.85 -3.47 -11.59
N PHE A 66 -0.23 -2.70 -12.50
CA PHE A 66 1.21 -2.46 -12.53
C PHE A 66 1.50 -1.00 -12.20
N ILE A 67 2.44 -0.78 -11.28
CA ILE A 67 2.93 0.54 -10.91
C ILE A 67 4.43 0.57 -11.23
N CYS A 68 4.81 1.38 -12.22
CA CYS A 68 6.18 1.42 -12.74
C CYS A 68 6.79 2.81 -12.56
N GLY A 69 8.07 2.88 -12.20
CA GLY A 69 8.85 4.12 -12.27
C GLY A 69 8.46 5.21 -11.27
N ILE A 70 7.62 4.91 -10.28
CA ILE A 70 7.28 5.84 -9.20
C ILE A 70 8.28 5.66 -8.06
N SER A 71 9.15 6.65 -7.86
CA SER A 71 10.23 6.59 -6.87
C SER A 71 9.79 6.97 -5.44
N ALA A 72 8.59 7.52 -5.27
CA ALA A 72 8.04 7.85 -3.96
C ALA A 72 6.51 7.73 -3.96
N LEU A 73 5.98 7.02 -2.97
CA LEU A 73 4.54 6.90 -2.73
C LEU A 73 4.24 7.39 -1.31
N PRO A 74 3.25 8.28 -1.12
CA PRO A 74 2.77 8.64 0.20
C PRO A 74 2.35 7.38 1.00
N PRO A 75 2.53 7.36 2.33
CA PRO A 75 2.18 6.18 3.14
C PRO A 75 0.73 5.71 2.97
N VAL A 76 -0.22 6.64 2.82
CA VAL A 76 -1.64 6.31 2.60
C VAL A 76 -1.88 5.59 1.27
N TYR A 77 -1.04 5.81 0.26
CA TYR A 77 -1.16 5.11 -1.03
C TYR A 77 -0.68 3.67 -0.89
N LEU A 78 0.38 3.43 -0.13
CA LEU A 78 0.84 2.08 0.18
C LEU A 78 -0.21 1.29 0.97
N GLN A 79 -0.90 1.92 1.92
CA GLN A 79 -2.02 1.31 2.64
C GLN A 79 -3.19 0.98 1.70
N ALA A 80 -3.56 1.90 0.82
CA ALA A 80 -4.60 1.67 -0.18
C ALA A 80 -4.23 0.52 -1.14
N LEU A 81 -2.98 0.46 -1.62
CA LEU A 81 -2.49 -0.62 -2.47
C LEU A 81 -2.44 -1.95 -1.73
N GLN A 82 -2.11 -1.95 -0.44
CA GLN A 82 -2.15 -3.14 0.38
C GLN A 82 -3.57 -3.68 0.52
N ALA A 83 -4.55 -2.82 0.79
CA ALA A 83 -5.96 -3.21 0.87
C ALA A 83 -6.48 -3.72 -0.48
N LEU A 84 -6.09 -3.06 -1.58
CA LEU A 84 -6.40 -3.50 -2.95
C LEU A 84 -5.76 -4.86 -3.28
N GLY A 85 -4.55 -5.11 -2.79
CA GLY A 85 -3.80 -6.36 -2.97
C GLY A 85 -4.47 -7.60 -2.36
N LYS A 86 -5.52 -7.43 -1.53
CA LYS A 86 -6.36 -8.55 -1.06
C LYS A 86 -7.21 -9.15 -2.19
N HIS A 87 -7.55 -8.33 -3.19
CA HIS A 87 -8.55 -8.63 -4.22
C HIS A 87 -7.99 -8.60 -5.64
N VAL A 88 -6.83 -7.96 -5.84
CA VAL A 88 -6.23 -7.69 -7.14
C VAL A 88 -4.74 -7.99 -7.09
N ASP A 89 -4.18 -8.53 -8.17
CA ASP A 89 -2.72 -8.70 -8.27
C ASP A 89 -2.04 -7.33 -8.45
N VAL A 90 -1.38 -6.84 -7.41
CA VAL A 90 -0.67 -5.54 -7.45
C VAL A 90 0.83 -5.76 -7.60
N TYR A 91 1.38 -5.30 -8.72
CA TYR A 91 2.81 -5.34 -9.02
C TYR A 91 3.42 -3.94 -8.92
N VAL A 92 4.33 -3.74 -7.97
CA VAL A 92 5.08 -2.49 -7.81
C VAL A 92 6.50 -2.68 -8.33
N LEU A 93 6.79 -2.09 -9.49
CA LEU A 93 8.08 -2.10 -10.16
C LEU A 93 8.85 -0.83 -9.82
N PHE A 94 9.54 -0.89 -8.68
CA PHE A 94 10.39 0.19 -8.20
C PHE A 94 11.81 0.08 -8.75
N THR A 95 12.27 1.14 -9.42
CA THR A 95 13.65 1.24 -9.93
C THR A 95 14.60 1.59 -8.79
N ASN A 96 15.08 0.57 -8.08
CA ASN A 96 16.04 0.75 -7.00
C ASN A 96 17.46 1.00 -7.57
N PRO A 97 18.11 2.14 -7.28
CA PRO A 97 19.44 2.47 -7.82
C PRO A 97 20.56 1.59 -7.26
N CYS A 98 20.32 0.77 -6.23
CA CYS A 98 21.29 -0.20 -5.74
C CYS A 98 20.61 -1.49 -5.27
N ARG A 99 21.39 -2.56 -5.12
CA ARG A 99 20.87 -3.87 -4.67
C ARG A 99 20.63 -3.93 -3.16
N TYR A 100 21.38 -3.15 -2.39
CA TYR A 100 21.40 -3.23 -0.93
C TYR A 100 20.34 -2.31 -0.33
N TYR A 101 19.95 -2.61 0.91
CA TYR A 101 19.04 -1.75 1.64
C TYR A 101 19.79 -0.53 2.20
N TRP A 102 19.30 0.68 1.91
CA TRP A 102 19.98 1.95 2.25
C TRP A 102 19.07 3.00 2.92
N GLY A 103 17.80 2.68 3.16
CA GLY A 103 16.80 3.66 3.60
C GLY A 103 16.75 3.92 5.10
N ASP A 104 17.21 2.96 5.92
CA ASP A 104 17.14 3.02 7.37
C ASP A 104 18.53 2.82 8.00
N ILE A 105 19.12 3.90 8.50
CA ILE A 105 19.92 3.81 9.73
C ILE A 105 18.88 3.78 10.86
N LYS A 106 18.37 2.60 11.21
CA LYS A 106 17.38 2.39 12.30
C LYS A 106 17.87 1.40 13.33
N ASP A 107 17.18 1.41 14.48
CA ASP A 107 17.37 0.53 15.64
C ASP A 107 17.62 -0.96 15.24
N PRO A 108 18.68 -1.60 15.77
CA PRO A 108 19.01 -3.01 15.55
C PRO A 108 17.83 -3.99 15.70
N ALA A 109 16.87 -3.71 16.58
CA ALA A 109 15.70 -4.58 16.81
C ALA A 109 14.78 -4.68 15.58
N PHE A 110 14.60 -3.58 14.85
CA PHE A 110 13.81 -3.57 13.61
C PHE A 110 14.53 -4.35 12.49
N LEU A 111 15.86 -4.20 12.42
CA LEU A 111 16.70 -4.94 11.48
C LEU A 111 16.58 -6.47 11.70
N ALA A 112 16.61 -6.92 12.95
CA ALA A 112 16.45 -8.33 13.31
C ALA A 112 15.08 -8.89 12.87
N LYS A 113 14.00 -8.10 13.03
CA LYS A 113 12.64 -8.48 12.58
C LYS A 113 12.59 -8.61 11.05
N LEU A 114 13.22 -7.70 10.31
CA LEU A 114 13.28 -7.75 8.84
C LEU A 114 14.01 -9.00 8.34
N LEU A 115 15.18 -9.30 8.89
CA LEU A 115 15.99 -10.48 8.54
C LEU A 115 15.26 -11.81 8.83
N SER A 116 14.43 -11.86 9.88
CA SER A 116 13.63 -13.05 10.19
C SER A 116 12.54 -13.34 9.15
N ARG A 117 12.00 -12.29 8.50
CA ARG A 117 10.94 -12.41 7.48
C ARG A 117 11.46 -12.95 6.15
N GLN A 118 12.67 -12.55 5.72
CA GLN A 118 13.27 -13.00 4.45
C GLN A 118 13.52 -14.52 4.41
N ARG A 119 13.85 -15.15 5.55
CA ARG A 119 14.08 -16.60 5.63
C ARG A 119 12.86 -17.46 5.28
N ARG A 120 11.63 -16.92 5.43
CA ARG A 120 10.41 -17.69 5.15
C ARG A 120 10.04 -17.73 3.66
N HIS A 121 10.41 -16.71 2.89
CA HIS A 121 10.10 -16.66 1.45
C HIS A 121 11.02 -17.54 0.60
N HIS A 122 12.33 -17.60 0.91
CA HIS A 122 13.26 -18.46 0.15
C HIS A 122 13.02 -19.97 0.34
N ARG A 123 12.47 -20.39 1.49
CA ARG A 123 12.22 -21.83 1.75
C ARG A 123 11.01 -22.42 1.00
N ARG A 124 10.11 -21.60 0.44
CA ARG A 124 8.97 -22.11 -0.35
C ARG A 124 9.26 -22.29 -1.85
N GLY A 125 10.34 -21.70 -2.38
CA GLY A 125 10.71 -21.82 -3.80
C GLY A 125 11.67 -22.98 -4.14
N ALA A 126 12.24 -23.67 -3.14
CA ALA A 126 13.29 -24.68 -3.36
C ALA A 126 12.80 -26.14 -3.42
N ARG A 127 11.48 -26.39 -3.46
CA ARG A 127 10.93 -27.77 -3.39
C ARG A 127 10.12 -28.24 -4.61
N ALA A 128 10.19 -27.55 -5.74
CA ALA A 128 9.51 -27.97 -6.96
C ALA A 128 10.39 -27.80 -8.21
N THR A 129 11.39 -28.66 -8.35
CA THR A 129 11.92 -29.07 -9.67
C THR A 129 12.43 -30.50 -9.53
N SER A 130 11.53 -31.46 -9.68
CA SER A 130 11.87 -32.85 -9.96
C SER A 130 12.47 -32.94 -11.36
N VAL A 131 13.79 -33.13 -11.45
CA VAL A 131 14.44 -33.49 -12.71
C VAL A 131 14.23 -35.00 -12.91
N SER A 132 13.25 -35.38 -13.72
CA SER A 132 13.18 -36.72 -14.31
C SER A 132 14.12 -36.76 -15.53
N ARG A 133 15.23 -37.48 -15.42
CA ARG A 133 16.08 -37.81 -16.58
C ARG A 133 15.51 -39.05 -17.27
N HIS A 134 14.97 -38.85 -18.46
CA HIS A 134 14.65 -39.92 -19.41
C HIS A 134 15.95 -40.57 -19.93
N ARG A 135 15.96 -41.91 -19.97
CA ARG A 135 16.94 -42.74 -20.67
C ARG A 135 16.91 -42.43 -22.17
N ALA A 136 18.08 -42.26 -22.78
CA ALA A 136 18.30 -42.55 -24.18
C ALA A 136 19.70 -43.18 -24.31
N GLY A 137 19.74 -44.38 -24.88
CA GLY A 137 20.96 -45.12 -25.17
C GLY A 137 21.49 -44.80 -26.57
N ALA A 138 22.80 -44.96 -26.71
CA ALA A 138 23.58 -45.26 -27.90
C ALA A 138 25.01 -45.45 -27.37
N GLY A 139 25.71 -46.57 -27.55
CA GLY A 139 25.84 -47.34 -28.78
C GLY A 139 27.03 -46.78 -29.56
N VAL A 140 28.22 -47.35 -29.29
CA VAL A 140 29.40 -47.63 -30.16
C VAL A 140 29.42 -46.87 -31.50
N VAL A 141 30.47 -46.18 -31.96
CA VAL A 141 31.93 -46.35 -31.92
C VAL A 141 32.57 -44.97 -31.94
#